data_AF-A0A674E2N7-F1
#
_entry.id   AF-A0A674E2N7-F1
#
_cell.length_a   1.000
_cell.length_b   1.000
_cell.length_c   1.000
_cell.angle_alpha   90.00
_cell.angle_beta   90.00
_cell.angle_gamma   90.00
#
_symmetry.space_group_name_H-M   'P 1'
#
loop_
_entity.id
_entity.type
_entity.pdbx_description
1 polymer ?
#
loop_
_entity_poly.entity_id
_entity_poly.type
_entity_poly.pdbx_seq_one_letter_code
_entity_poly.pdbx_strand_id
1 'polypeptide(L)'
;MVAGELVQEHLRRDNAPDEIDISCKSSVRNGAVPIGDQYTDLTNGSAHLTELDSKALEQEIPPDEKQAMLPGEEKCIETKLYWRRFAVLAVFSFYSLVNAFQWIQYSIITNIFTHFYNVSSDKIDWLSIVYMVAYVPLIFPATWLLDKKGLKLTALMGAGLNCVGAWVKCASVRPDLFSVTMTGQIICSIAQVFILGLPSKIASVWFGPKEVSTACATAVLGNQLGTAIGFLLPPVLVPNTVEDIKLMGHNISVMFYWTAAVSTALFILTVIVMKDRPSLPPSQAQAVLPDCAPEDYSYRQSIINLFKNKPFILLLISYGIMTGSFYSVSTLLNQMIMACYENQELNAGRIGLTLVVAGMVGSIICGLWLDHTKTYKMTTLIVYILSFIGMLVFTFTLDLNSIYLVFFTAGVLGFFMTGYLPLGFEFGVEITYPESEGTSSGLLNAFAQIFGIIFTLIQGRLTTDYNPLAGNLFLCVWIFLGIFLTALIKSELKRNNVNMGMDHRNLQAVPTECPSDKPTNGVKMETSVSFSHETSL
;
A
#
# COMPACT_ATOMS: atom_id res chain seq x y z
N MET A 1 13.69 -23.89 45.55
CA MET A 1 15.10 -23.52 45.35
C MET A 1 15.13 -22.60 44.12
N VAL A 2 14.96 -21.28 44.29
CA VAL A 2 15.99 -20.26 44.69
C VAL A 2 17.05 -20.18 43.59
N ALA A 3 17.44 -19.07 42.99
CA ALA A 3 17.03 -17.65 42.88
C ALA A 3 17.77 -17.17 41.59
N GLY A 4 17.34 -16.19 40.80
CA GLY A 4 17.27 -14.77 41.15
C GLY A 4 18.62 -14.09 40.87
N GLU A 5 18.58 -13.04 40.03
CA GLU A 5 19.57 -11.96 39.79
C GLU A 5 20.10 -11.85 38.36
N LEU A 6 19.56 -10.87 37.63
CA LEU A 6 20.31 -9.83 36.91
C LEU A 6 19.31 -8.86 36.25
N VAL A 7 18.64 -8.11 37.12
CA VAL A 7 18.18 -6.75 36.85
C VAL A 7 19.03 -5.88 37.78
N GLN A 8 19.44 -4.70 37.32
CA GLN A 8 19.99 -3.59 38.13
C GLN A 8 21.52 -3.45 38.15
N GLU A 9 22.07 -2.91 37.07
CA GLU A 9 23.38 -2.28 37.10
C GLU A 9 23.36 -1.06 36.18
N HIS A 10 23.09 0.14 36.75
CA HIS A 10 23.67 1.44 36.34
C HIS A 10 23.08 2.66 37.09
N LEU A 11 22.79 2.54 38.40
CA LEU A 11 22.60 3.72 39.23
C LEU A 11 23.45 3.62 40.50
N ARG A 12 24.33 4.63 40.63
CA ARG A 12 24.93 5.18 41.85
C ARG A 12 26.25 4.58 42.37
N ARG A 13 27.34 5.27 42.03
CA ARG A 13 28.43 5.56 42.96
C ARG A 13 28.70 7.06 42.93
N ASP A 14 28.27 7.75 43.98
CA ASP A 14 28.67 9.11 44.34
C ASP A 14 30.04 9.06 45.03
N ASN A 15 30.97 9.94 44.65
CA ASN A 15 31.62 10.94 45.53
C ASN A 15 32.87 11.55 44.90
N ALA A 16 32.85 12.88 44.84
CA ALA A 16 33.95 13.83 44.57
C ALA A 16 34.93 13.91 45.78
N PRO A 17 36.00 14.76 45.84
CA PRO A 17 36.08 16.14 45.33
C PRO A 17 37.46 16.67 44.83
N ASP A 18 37.42 17.95 44.44
CA ASP A 18 38.46 19.01 44.41
C ASP A 18 39.03 19.55 43.07
N GLU A 19 38.51 20.76 42.74
CA GLU A 19 39.16 22.05 42.44
C GLU A 19 39.80 22.44 41.09
N ILE A 20 39.65 23.76 40.82
CA ILE A 20 40.22 24.69 39.80
C ILE A 20 39.26 24.98 38.59
N ASP A 21 38.31 25.94 38.64
CA ASP A 21 38.39 27.44 38.59
C ASP A 21 38.62 27.95 37.12
N ILE A 22 37.87 28.86 36.46
CA ILE A 22 37.64 30.30 36.72
C ILE A 22 36.61 30.95 35.72
N SER A 23 35.77 31.84 36.28
CA SER A 23 35.18 33.13 35.80
C SER A 23 34.10 33.23 34.70
N CYS A 24 32.92 33.62 35.20
CA CYS A 24 31.92 34.53 34.61
C CYS A 24 32.46 35.97 34.50
N LYS A 25 32.03 36.77 33.51
CA LYS A 25 32.08 38.24 33.59
C LYS A 25 31.03 38.91 32.70
N SER A 26 30.08 39.58 33.33
CA SER A 26 29.32 40.71 32.81
C SER A 26 30.14 42.00 32.93
N SER A 27 29.99 42.93 32.00
CA SER A 27 30.40 44.32 32.21
C SER A 27 29.44 45.28 31.50
N VAL A 28 28.79 46.08 32.33
CA VAL A 28 28.14 47.36 32.03
C VAL A 28 29.22 48.41 31.69
N ARG A 29 28.89 49.41 30.84
CA ARG A 29 29.55 50.73 30.87
C ARG A 29 28.54 51.86 30.63
N ASN A 30 28.61 52.84 31.54
CA ASN A 30 27.76 54.01 31.74
C ASN A 30 27.84 55.09 30.65
N GLY A 31 26.82 55.96 30.61
CA GLY A 31 26.88 57.27 29.94
C GLY A 31 25.69 58.20 30.19
N ALA A 32 25.67 58.85 31.38
CA ALA A 32 25.13 60.19 31.71
C ALA A 32 23.62 60.53 31.65
N VAL A 33 23.17 61.19 32.73
CA VAL A 33 21.92 61.95 32.95
C VAL A 33 22.30 63.43 33.20
N PRO A 34 21.46 64.42 32.85
CA PRO A 34 20.77 65.23 33.88
C PRO A 34 19.29 65.50 33.50
N ILE A 35 18.32 65.16 34.36
CA ILE A 35 17.60 66.03 35.32
C ILE A 35 17.03 67.33 34.72
N GLY A 36 15.69 67.46 34.76
CA GLY A 36 14.95 68.70 34.52
C GLY A 36 13.46 68.54 34.87
N ASP A 37 13.11 69.05 36.05
CA ASP A 37 11.78 69.28 36.65
C ASP A 37 10.66 69.74 35.69
N GLN A 38 9.39 69.40 35.94
CA GLN A 38 8.41 70.26 36.64
C GLN A 38 6.94 69.77 36.52
N TYR A 39 6.18 70.11 37.56
CA TYR A 39 4.80 69.81 37.91
C TYR A 39 3.69 70.52 37.06
N THR A 40 2.44 70.09 37.32
CA THR A 40 1.14 70.82 37.37
C THR A 40 0.13 70.80 36.21
N ASP A 41 -0.98 70.11 36.47
CA ASP A 41 -2.42 70.47 36.38
C ASP A 41 -2.87 71.72 35.60
N LEU A 42 -3.93 71.58 34.76
CA LEU A 42 -5.27 72.21 34.95
C LEU A 42 -6.18 72.11 33.69
N THR A 43 -7.34 71.48 33.94
CA THR A 43 -8.73 71.70 33.47
C THR A 43 -9.12 72.70 32.34
N ASN A 44 -10.18 72.25 31.63
CA ASN A 44 -11.34 72.98 31.06
C ASN A 44 -11.23 73.72 29.71
N GLY A 45 -11.97 73.16 28.73
CA GLY A 45 -12.97 73.90 27.97
C GLY A 45 -12.59 74.42 26.59
N SER A 46 -13.13 73.79 25.54
CA SER A 46 -13.89 74.43 24.45
C SER A 46 -13.86 73.53 23.21
N ALA A 47 -15.06 73.12 22.78
CA ALA A 47 -15.25 72.50 21.49
C ALA A 47 -15.02 73.54 20.39
N HIS A 48 -14.07 73.27 19.51
CA HIS A 48 -14.03 73.88 18.18
C HIS A 48 -13.92 72.75 17.15
N LEU A 49 -15.05 72.42 16.53
CA LEU A 49 -15.05 71.70 15.27
C LEU A 49 -14.36 72.59 14.24
N THR A 50 -13.31 72.07 13.62
CA THR A 50 -12.77 72.62 12.38
C THR A 50 -12.55 71.42 11.48
N GLU A 51 -13.45 71.25 10.50
CA GLU A 51 -13.22 70.41 9.34
C GLU A 51 -11.92 70.90 8.67
N LEU A 52 -10.86 70.10 8.74
CA LEU A 52 -9.67 70.31 7.92
C LEU A 52 -9.26 69.00 7.26
N ASP A 53 -9.70 68.91 6.00
CA ASP A 53 -9.02 68.33 4.84
C ASP A 53 -8.25 67.01 5.03
N SER A 54 -8.90 65.91 4.64
CA SER A 54 -8.37 64.53 4.55
C SER A 54 -7.23 64.34 3.52
N LYS A 55 -6.52 65.39 3.13
CA LYS A 55 -5.40 65.37 2.18
C LYS A 55 -4.05 65.82 2.75
N ALA A 56 -3.97 66.11 4.05
CA ALA A 56 -2.72 66.52 4.70
C ALA A 56 -2.02 65.42 5.52
N LEU A 57 -2.53 64.18 5.53
CA LEU A 57 -1.92 63.04 6.23
C LEU A 57 -1.26 62.02 5.28
N GLU A 58 -0.80 62.49 4.12
CA GLU A 58 0.02 61.72 3.18
C GLU A 58 1.36 62.42 2.97
N GLN A 59 2.17 62.51 4.01
CA GLN A 59 3.59 62.79 3.81
C GLN A 59 4.46 62.08 4.86
N GLU A 60 5.31 61.20 4.31
CA GLU A 60 6.48 60.54 4.88
C GLU A 60 6.24 59.39 5.89
N ILE A 61 5.84 58.24 5.35
CA ILE A 61 6.21 56.94 5.91
C ILE A 61 7.36 56.39 5.04
N PRO A 62 8.52 56.03 5.61
CA PRO A 62 9.65 55.50 4.85
C PRO A 62 9.26 54.22 4.08
N PRO A 63 9.87 53.97 2.91
CA PRO A 63 9.44 52.90 1.99
C PRO A 63 9.62 51.46 2.53
N ASP A 64 10.20 51.29 3.72
CA ASP A 64 10.47 49.99 4.33
C ASP A 64 9.29 49.40 5.14
N GLU A 65 8.28 50.21 5.51
CA GLU A 65 7.20 49.75 6.40
C GLU A 65 5.90 49.38 5.66
N LYS A 66 5.69 49.86 4.43
CA LYS A 66 4.58 49.40 3.57
C LYS A 66 4.78 47.97 3.02
N GLN A 67 5.99 47.42 3.12
CA GLN A 67 6.27 46.02 2.78
C GLN A 67 6.03 45.05 3.95
N ALA A 68 5.81 45.55 5.18
CA ALA A 68 5.62 44.71 6.36
C ALA A 68 4.13 44.41 6.70
N MET A 69 3.17 45.08 6.04
CA MET A 69 1.72 44.95 6.33
C MET A 69 0.89 44.31 5.22
N LEU A 70 1.51 43.71 4.21
CA LEU A 70 0.78 42.83 3.30
C LEU A 70 0.57 41.49 4.02
N PRO A 71 -0.66 40.92 4.05
CA PRO A 71 -0.81 39.51 4.42
C PRO A 71 0.13 38.76 3.49
N GLY A 72 1.12 38.07 4.06
CA GLY A 72 2.20 37.46 3.30
C GLY A 72 1.60 36.79 2.08
N GLU A 73 2.07 37.17 0.90
CA GLU A 73 1.78 36.40 -0.31
C GLU A 73 2.10 34.95 0.06
N GLU A 74 1.05 34.14 0.27
CA GLU A 74 1.18 32.71 0.13
C GLU A 74 1.78 32.56 -1.26
N LYS A 75 3.09 32.28 -1.33
CA LYS A 75 3.73 31.88 -2.56
C LYS A 75 2.85 30.75 -3.06
N CYS A 76 2.03 31.03 -4.05
CA CYS A 76 1.15 30.06 -4.64
C CYS A 76 2.11 29.12 -5.35
N ILE A 77 2.52 28.05 -4.67
CA ILE A 77 3.55 27.14 -5.14
C ILE A 77 3.05 26.62 -6.48
N GLU A 78 3.72 27.01 -7.57
CA GLU A 78 3.32 26.64 -8.93
C GLU A 78 3.30 25.11 -9.05
N THR A 79 2.10 24.54 -9.04
CA THR A 79 1.90 23.10 -9.26
C THR A 79 1.90 22.85 -10.76
N LYS A 80 2.87 22.09 -11.26
CA LYS A 80 2.90 21.65 -12.68
C LYS A 80 2.81 20.13 -12.77
N LEU A 81 1.75 19.63 -13.40
CA LEU A 81 1.64 18.21 -13.73
C LEU A 81 2.60 17.87 -14.88
N TYR A 82 3.67 17.12 -14.58
CA TYR A 82 4.60 16.64 -15.59
C TYR A 82 4.11 15.34 -16.23
N TRP A 83 4.15 15.24 -17.57
CA TRP A 83 3.94 13.99 -18.32
C TRP A 83 4.81 12.82 -17.82
N ARG A 84 5.98 13.13 -17.25
CA ARG A 84 6.92 12.18 -16.65
C ARG A 84 6.28 11.31 -15.55
N ARG A 85 5.21 11.75 -14.88
CA ARG A 85 4.49 10.96 -13.87
C ARG A 85 3.91 9.65 -14.43
N PHE A 86 3.40 9.69 -15.67
CA PHE A 86 2.89 8.50 -16.34
C PHE A 86 4.02 7.58 -16.80
N ALA A 87 5.17 8.14 -17.17
CA ALA A 87 6.36 7.34 -17.46
C ALA A 87 6.87 6.60 -16.21
N VAL A 88 6.95 7.28 -15.05
CA VAL A 88 7.30 6.67 -13.75
C VAL A 88 6.34 5.53 -13.41
N LEU A 89 5.03 5.78 -13.52
CA LEU A 89 4.00 4.77 -13.27
C LEU A 89 4.11 3.58 -14.24
N ALA A 90 4.27 3.83 -15.54
CA ALA A 90 4.36 2.78 -16.55
C ALA A 90 5.60 1.90 -16.33
N VAL A 91 6.78 2.50 -16.10
CA VAL A 91 8.02 1.77 -15.83
C VAL A 91 7.87 0.91 -14.58
N PHE A 92 7.29 1.48 -13.51
CA PHE A 92 6.95 0.74 -12.30
C PHE A 92 6.05 -0.47 -12.59
N SER A 93 4.94 -0.25 -13.29
CA SER A 93 3.99 -1.31 -13.62
C SER A 93 4.64 -2.43 -14.43
N PHE A 94 5.50 -2.10 -15.41
CA PHE A 94 6.17 -3.10 -16.24
C PHE A 94 7.20 -3.94 -15.48
N TYR A 95 8.04 -3.35 -14.61
CA TYR A 95 8.98 -4.19 -13.86
C TYR A 95 8.28 -4.98 -12.75
N SER A 96 7.18 -4.44 -12.18
CA SER A 96 6.33 -5.16 -11.24
C SER A 96 5.66 -6.37 -11.91
N LEU A 97 5.18 -6.19 -13.15
CA LEU A 97 4.67 -7.26 -14.01
C LEU A 97 5.72 -8.37 -14.19
N VAL A 98 6.96 -8.02 -14.53
CA VAL A 98 8.02 -9.02 -14.73
C VAL A 98 8.36 -9.75 -13.43
N ASN A 99 8.34 -9.09 -12.28
CA ASN A 99 8.54 -9.76 -10.99
C ASN A 99 7.41 -10.75 -10.66
N ALA A 100 6.16 -10.38 -10.92
CA ALA A 100 5.01 -11.28 -10.75
C ALA A 100 5.02 -12.47 -11.73
N PHE A 101 5.44 -12.24 -12.98
CA PHE A 101 5.69 -13.31 -13.94
C PHE A 101 6.71 -14.31 -13.38
N GLN A 102 7.86 -13.82 -12.90
CA GLN A 102 8.93 -14.64 -12.35
C GLN A 102 8.56 -15.40 -11.07
N TRP A 103 7.58 -14.91 -10.32
CA TRP A 103 7.03 -15.61 -9.16
C TRP A 103 6.30 -16.88 -9.57
N ILE A 104 5.35 -16.78 -10.51
CA ILE A 104 4.43 -17.88 -10.86
C ILE A 104 4.96 -18.81 -11.96
N GLN A 105 5.98 -18.39 -12.71
CA GLN A 105 6.46 -19.13 -13.90
C GLN A 105 6.84 -20.60 -13.65
N TYR A 106 7.29 -20.93 -12.43
CA TYR A 106 7.63 -22.31 -12.06
C TYR A 106 6.40 -23.11 -11.65
N SER A 107 5.51 -22.50 -10.87
CA SER A 107 4.34 -23.15 -10.30
C SER A 107 3.34 -23.63 -11.35
N ILE A 108 3.16 -22.87 -12.45
CA ILE A 108 2.20 -23.25 -13.49
C ILE A 108 2.65 -24.41 -14.38
N ILE A 109 3.95 -24.72 -14.40
CA ILE A 109 4.54 -25.85 -15.12
C ILE A 109 5.34 -26.73 -14.16
N THR A 110 4.77 -26.98 -12.98
CA THR A 110 5.40 -27.76 -11.90
C THR A 110 5.80 -29.15 -12.36
N ASN A 111 4.92 -29.83 -13.12
CA ASN A 111 5.19 -31.17 -13.64
C ASN A 111 6.39 -31.20 -14.63
N ILE A 112 6.64 -30.12 -15.37
CA ILE A 112 7.81 -30.00 -16.26
C ILE A 112 9.09 -29.82 -15.44
N PHE A 113 9.07 -28.93 -14.44
CA PHE A 113 10.27 -28.67 -13.62
C PHE A 113 10.61 -29.79 -12.64
N THR A 114 9.62 -30.52 -12.13
CA THR A 114 9.86 -31.75 -11.35
C THR A 114 10.57 -32.79 -12.19
N HIS A 115 10.17 -32.97 -13.45
CA HIS A 115 10.84 -33.87 -14.39
C HIS A 115 12.24 -33.37 -14.80
N PHE A 116 12.38 -32.10 -15.19
CA PHE A 116 13.64 -31.51 -15.65
C PHE A 116 14.75 -31.55 -14.60
N TYR A 117 14.44 -31.20 -13.34
CA TYR A 117 15.41 -31.20 -12.23
C TYR A 117 15.44 -32.51 -11.43
N ASN A 118 14.56 -33.47 -11.74
CA ASN A 118 14.37 -34.71 -10.97
C ASN A 118 14.16 -34.46 -9.47
N VAL A 119 13.21 -33.56 -9.15
CA VAL A 119 12.87 -33.14 -7.78
C VAL A 119 11.38 -33.32 -7.50
N SER A 120 11.00 -33.44 -6.23
CA SER A 120 9.59 -33.51 -5.81
C SER A 120 8.85 -32.18 -6.03
N SER A 121 7.52 -32.25 -6.20
CA SER A 121 6.65 -31.07 -6.30
C SER A 121 6.81 -30.12 -5.12
N ASP A 122 6.97 -30.65 -3.89
CA ASP A 122 7.32 -29.89 -2.69
C ASP A 122 8.49 -28.91 -2.91
N LYS A 123 9.56 -29.33 -3.60
CA LYS A 123 10.73 -28.49 -3.85
C LYS A 123 10.43 -27.39 -4.87
N ILE A 124 9.56 -27.65 -5.84
CA ILE A 124 9.10 -26.63 -6.79
C ILE A 124 8.18 -25.62 -6.10
N ASP A 125 7.29 -26.06 -5.22
CA ASP A 125 6.42 -25.18 -4.44
C ASP A 125 7.21 -24.19 -3.58
N TRP A 126 8.36 -24.64 -3.06
CA TRP A 126 9.31 -23.76 -2.36
C TRP A 126 9.80 -22.57 -3.21
N LEU A 127 9.84 -22.68 -4.54
CA LEU A 127 10.19 -21.55 -5.42
C LEU A 127 9.13 -20.43 -5.36
N SER A 128 7.86 -20.77 -5.10
CA SER A 128 6.80 -19.79 -4.84
C SER A 128 6.83 -19.31 -3.38
N ILE A 129 6.98 -20.24 -2.43
CA ILE A 129 6.95 -19.94 -0.99
C ILE A 129 8.09 -18.99 -0.58
N VAL A 130 9.26 -19.07 -1.22
CA VAL A 130 10.39 -18.16 -0.98
C VAL A 130 10.02 -16.68 -1.19
N TYR A 131 9.11 -16.36 -2.11
CA TYR A 131 8.58 -15.00 -2.28
C TYR A 131 7.87 -14.51 -1.02
N MET A 132 7.02 -15.37 -0.47
CA MET A 132 6.25 -15.08 0.74
C MET A 132 7.16 -14.99 1.97
N VAL A 133 8.12 -15.93 2.10
CA VAL A 133 9.07 -15.98 3.21
C VAL A 133 9.98 -14.77 3.22
N ALA A 134 10.49 -14.31 2.07
CA ALA A 134 11.35 -13.14 2.02
C ALA A 134 10.60 -11.85 2.40
N TYR A 135 9.31 -11.74 2.05
CA TYR A 135 8.51 -10.55 2.32
C TYR A 135 8.33 -10.26 3.81
N VAL A 136 7.97 -11.26 4.60
CA VAL A 136 7.61 -11.11 6.03
C VAL A 136 8.70 -10.41 6.87
N PRO A 137 9.98 -10.82 6.84
CA PRO A 137 11.03 -10.15 7.60
C PRO A 137 11.53 -8.86 6.92
N LEU A 138 11.55 -8.81 5.59
CA LEU A 138 12.17 -7.71 4.86
C LEU A 138 11.24 -6.52 4.62
N ILE A 139 9.93 -6.65 4.85
CA ILE A 139 9.00 -5.53 4.69
C ILE A 139 9.35 -4.37 5.63
N PHE A 140 9.73 -4.64 6.88
CA PHE A 140 10.13 -3.60 7.83
C PHE A 140 11.35 -2.78 7.37
N PRO A 141 12.50 -3.40 7.02
CA PRO A 141 13.64 -2.64 6.51
C PRO A 141 13.35 -2.01 5.14
N ALA A 142 12.54 -2.64 4.28
CA ALA A 142 12.17 -2.06 2.99
C ALA A 142 11.31 -0.81 3.13
N THR A 143 10.31 -0.81 4.03
CA THR A 143 9.50 0.37 4.33
C THR A 143 10.34 1.47 4.98
N TRP A 144 11.20 1.13 5.94
CA TRP A 144 12.13 2.10 6.53
C TRP A 144 13.05 2.73 5.48
N LEU A 145 13.57 1.93 4.54
CA LEU A 145 14.41 2.41 3.44
C LEU A 145 13.63 3.34 2.51
N LEU A 146 12.39 2.98 2.17
CA LEU A 146 11.51 3.79 1.33
C LEU A 146 11.22 5.16 1.95
N ASP A 147 11.00 5.19 3.27
CA ASP A 147 10.70 6.44 3.98
C ASP A 147 11.94 7.30 4.24
N LYS A 148 13.11 6.70 4.54
CA LYS A 148 14.34 7.46 4.83
C LYS A 148 15.15 7.83 3.59
N LYS A 149 15.31 6.92 2.62
CA LYS A 149 16.18 7.12 1.44
C LYS A 149 15.43 7.42 0.15
N GLY A 150 14.09 7.35 0.18
CA GLY A 150 13.24 7.83 -0.92
C GLY A 150 12.90 6.77 -1.98
N LEU A 151 12.13 7.23 -2.96
CA LEU A 151 11.48 6.43 -3.98
C LEU A 151 12.47 5.86 -5.00
N LYS A 152 13.45 6.65 -5.46
CA LYS A 152 14.37 6.27 -6.53
C LYS A 152 15.26 5.10 -6.11
N LEU A 153 15.86 5.16 -4.93
CA LEU A 153 16.72 4.08 -4.45
C LEU A 153 15.93 2.79 -4.28
N THR A 154 14.73 2.86 -3.71
CA THR A 154 13.86 1.70 -3.51
C THR A 154 13.46 1.06 -4.83
N ALA A 155 13.07 1.87 -5.83
CA ALA A 155 12.74 1.39 -7.16
C ALA A 155 13.95 0.77 -7.88
N LEU A 156 15.15 1.37 -7.73
CA LEU A 156 16.39 0.83 -8.29
C LEU A 156 16.76 -0.52 -7.67
N MET A 157 16.60 -0.69 -6.36
CA MET A 157 16.83 -1.98 -5.70
C MET A 157 15.84 -3.04 -6.18
N GLY A 158 14.54 -2.69 -6.28
CA GLY A 158 13.52 -3.58 -6.81
C GLY A 158 13.81 -4.03 -8.25
N ALA A 159 14.04 -3.10 -9.17
CA ALA A 159 14.33 -3.44 -10.57
C ALA A 159 15.69 -4.14 -10.75
N GLY A 160 16.71 -3.69 -10.00
CA GLY A 160 18.08 -4.22 -10.08
C GLY A 160 18.18 -5.65 -9.57
N LEU A 161 17.64 -5.94 -8.37
CA LEU A 161 17.62 -7.30 -7.83
C LEU A 161 16.79 -8.23 -8.73
N ASN A 162 15.64 -7.77 -9.26
CA ASN A 162 14.84 -8.58 -10.18
C ASN A 162 15.60 -8.93 -11.47
N CYS A 163 16.42 -8.00 -11.97
CA CYS A 163 17.31 -8.22 -13.11
C CYS A 163 18.42 -9.22 -12.78
N VAL A 164 19.11 -9.06 -11.64
CA VAL A 164 20.16 -9.98 -11.19
C VAL A 164 19.61 -11.40 -11.04
N GLY A 165 18.46 -11.56 -10.39
CA GLY A 165 17.84 -12.87 -10.20
C GLY A 165 17.41 -13.52 -11.52
N ALA A 166 16.97 -12.74 -12.51
CA ALA A 166 16.69 -13.23 -13.86
C ALA A 166 17.95 -13.79 -14.55
N TRP A 167 19.08 -13.08 -14.46
CA TRP A 167 20.35 -13.56 -15.01
C TRP A 167 20.91 -14.78 -14.29
N VAL A 168 20.76 -14.86 -12.97
CA VAL A 168 21.14 -16.07 -12.22
C VAL A 168 20.34 -17.29 -12.67
N LYS A 169 19.04 -17.14 -12.98
CA LYS A 169 18.21 -18.21 -13.54
C LYS A 169 18.67 -18.64 -14.94
N CYS A 170 19.20 -17.74 -15.78
CA CYS A 170 19.79 -18.15 -17.06
C CYS A 170 20.94 -19.16 -16.91
N ALA A 171 21.67 -19.09 -15.80
CA ALA A 171 22.77 -20.04 -15.51
C ALA A 171 22.29 -21.39 -14.97
N SER A 172 20.99 -21.55 -14.65
CA SER A 172 20.45 -22.77 -14.03
C SER A 172 19.86 -23.78 -15.01
N VAL A 173 19.99 -23.57 -16.33
CA VAL A 173 19.45 -24.43 -17.39
C VAL A 173 20.26 -25.73 -17.53
N ARG A 174 20.38 -26.48 -16.46
CA ARG A 174 20.89 -27.85 -16.41
C ARG A 174 20.14 -28.65 -15.34
N PRO A 175 19.88 -29.94 -15.55
CA PRO A 175 19.14 -30.78 -14.60
C PRO A 175 19.70 -30.81 -13.17
N ASP A 176 21.01 -30.62 -13.01
CA ASP A 176 21.71 -30.67 -11.72
C ASP A 176 21.73 -29.33 -10.96
N LEU A 177 21.26 -28.23 -11.57
CA LEU A 177 21.43 -26.88 -11.04
C LEU A 177 20.17 -26.29 -10.38
N PHE A 178 19.35 -27.13 -9.74
CA PHE A 178 18.18 -26.67 -8.99
C PHE A 178 18.54 -25.61 -7.92
N SER A 179 19.67 -25.76 -7.23
CA SER A 179 20.15 -24.79 -6.23
C SER A 179 20.42 -23.40 -6.82
N VAL A 180 20.83 -23.32 -8.09
CA VAL A 180 21.04 -22.04 -8.79
C VAL A 180 19.69 -21.38 -9.09
N THR A 181 18.70 -22.17 -9.54
CA THR A 181 17.31 -21.70 -9.70
C THR A 181 16.75 -21.14 -8.40
N MET A 182 16.93 -21.87 -7.30
CA MET A 182 16.51 -21.45 -5.97
C MET A 182 17.19 -20.13 -5.56
N THR A 183 18.49 -19.99 -5.82
CA THR A 183 19.23 -18.75 -5.54
C THR A 183 18.69 -17.57 -6.36
N GLY A 184 18.44 -17.76 -7.66
CA GLY A 184 17.83 -16.75 -8.50
C GLY A 184 16.44 -16.35 -8.01
N GLN A 185 15.64 -17.32 -7.57
CA GLN A 185 14.31 -17.11 -7.02
C GLN A 185 14.33 -16.33 -5.70
N ILE A 186 15.29 -16.60 -4.80
CA ILE A 186 15.53 -15.82 -3.57
C ILE A 186 15.91 -14.36 -3.88
N ILE A 187 16.71 -14.13 -4.92
CA ILE A 187 17.07 -12.76 -5.29
C ILE A 187 15.83 -12.01 -5.80
N CYS A 188 15.00 -12.65 -6.62
CA CYS A 188 13.76 -12.06 -7.12
C CYS A 188 12.68 -11.87 -6.03
N SER A 189 12.65 -12.73 -5.01
CA SER A 189 11.76 -12.55 -3.86
C SER A 189 12.15 -11.35 -3.01
N ILE A 190 13.45 -11.15 -2.78
CA ILE A 190 13.96 -9.96 -2.09
C ILE A 190 13.59 -8.71 -2.90
N ALA A 191 13.70 -8.78 -4.22
CA ALA A 191 13.26 -7.71 -5.10
C ALA A 191 11.79 -7.34 -4.87
N GLN A 192 10.88 -8.33 -4.82
CA GLN A 192 9.43 -8.14 -4.64
C GLN A 192 9.07 -7.26 -3.43
N VAL A 193 9.82 -7.39 -2.34
CA VAL A 193 9.60 -6.60 -1.11
C VAL A 193 9.70 -5.11 -1.37
N PHE A 194 10.66 -4.71 -2.21
CA PHE A 194 10.82 -3.32 -2.64
C PHE A 194 9.81 -2.89 -3.71
N ILE A 195 9.05 -3.83 -4.30
CA ILE A 195 8.11 -3.55 -5.38
C ILE A 195 6.70 -3.32 -4.83
N LEU A 196 6.20 -4.21 -3.96
CA LEU A 196 4.79 -4.19 -3.53
C LEU A 196 4.43 -2.97 -2.66
N GLY A 197 5.40 -2.34 -2.00
CA GLY A 197 5.17 -1.12 -1.19
C GLY A 197 5.19 0.20 -1.98
N LEU A 198 5.59 0.17 -3.25
CA LEU A 198 5.77 1.37 -4.06
C LEU A 198 4.49 1.97 -4.70
N PRO A 199 3.44 1.22 -5.06
CA PRO A 199 2.25 1.77 -5.70
C PRO A 199 1.65 2.97 -4.97
N SER A 200 1.43 2.83 -3.65
CA SER A 200 0.88 3.89 -2.80
C SER A 200 1.82 5.09 -2.70
N LYS A 201 3.13 4.85 -2.55
CA LYS A 201 4.12 5.93 -2.49
C LYS A 201 4.22 6.70 -3.80
N ILE A 202 4.29 6.00 -4.94
CA ILE A 202 4.32 6.62 -6.27
C ILE A 202 3.07 7.46 -6.50
N ALA A 203 1.89 6.90 -6.19
CA ALA A 203 0.62 7.60 -6.31
C ALA A 203 0.59 8.88 -5.45
N SER A 204 1.01 8.78 -4.18
CA SER A 204 1.02 9.91 -3.25
C SER A 204 2.08 10.99 -3.56
N VAL A 205 3.15 10.69 -4.31
CA VAL A 205 4.24 11.65 -4.59
C VAL A 205 4.13 12.27 -5.98
N TRP A 206 3.60 11.55 -6.97
CA TRP A 206 3.58 11.97 -8.37
C TRP A 206 2.20 12.37 -8.89
N PHE A 207 1.13 12.01 -8.18
CA PHE A 207 -0.26 12.27 -8.60
C PHE A 207 -0.98 13.14 -7.57
N GLY A 208 -1.97 13.89 -8.04
CA GLY A 208 -2.80 14.75 -7.18
C GLY A 208 -3.87 13.94 -6.44
N PRO A 209 -4.50 14.49 -5.38
CA PRO A 209 -5.44 13.77 -4.51
C PRO A 209 -6.58 13.04 -5.22
N LYS A 210 -7.09 13.60 -6.33
CA LYS A 210 -8.16 13.00 -7.14
C LYS A 210 -7.70 11.82 -8.00
N GLU A 211 -6.39 11.70 -8.27
CA GLU A 211 -5.81 10.69 -9.16
C GLU A 211 -5.00 9.62 -8.40
N VAL A 212 -4.78 9.77 -7.09
CA VAL A 212 -3.98 8.83 -6.26
C VAL A 212 -4.56 7.42 -6.30
N SER A 213 -5.87 7.27 -6.08
CA SER A 213 -6.52 5.95 -6.09
C SER A 213 -6.33 5.25 -7.44
N THR A 214 -6.59 5.96 -8.55
CA THR A 214 -6.43 5.42 -9.91
C THR A 214 -4.99 5.07 -10.25
N ALA A 215 -4.02 5.90 -9.87
CA ALA A 215 -2.59 5.63 -10.09
C ALA A 215 -2.12 4.41 -9.30
N CYS A 216 -2.53 4.30 -8.02
CA CYS A 216 -2.23 3.15 -7.18
C CYS A 216 -2.84 1.86 -7.76
N ALA A 217 -4.13 1.90 -8.14
CA ALA A 217 -4.81 0.78 -8.76
C ALA A 217 -4.13 0.34 -10.07
N THR A 218 -3.71 1.28 -10.92
CA THR A 218 -2.98 0.98 -12.17
C THR A 218 -1.64 0.28 -11.90
N ALA A 219 -0.91 0.73 -10.87
CA ALA A 219 0.34 0.12 -10.44
C ALA A 219 0.14 -1.32 -9.91
N VAL A 220 -0.90 -1.56 -9.13
CA VAL A 220 -1.27 -2.90 -8.61
C VAL A 220 -1.74 -3.82 -9.74
N LEU A 221 -2.55 -3.31 -10.68
CA LEU A 221 -3.00 -4.07 -11.85
C LEU A 221 -1.84 -4.51 -12.74
N GLY A 222 -0.75 -3.74 -12.81
CA GLY A 222 0.47 -4.16 -13.50
C GLY A 222 1.05 -5.45 -12.94
N ASN A 223 1.04 -5.62 -11.62
CA ASN A 223 1.46 -6.87 -10.96
C ASN A 223 0.53 -8.04 -11.34
N GLN A 224 -0.79 -7.83 -11.26
CA GLN A 224 -1.79 -8.84 -11.63
C GLN A 224 -1.67 -9.27 -13.09
N LEU A 225 -1.40 -8.33 -14.00
CA LEU A 225 -1.16 -8.63 -15.41
C LEU A 225 0.09 -9.52 -15.58
N GLY A 226 1.11 -9.35 -14.74
CA GLY A 226 2.30 -10.20 -14.73
C GLY A 226 1.99 -11.62 -14.33
N THR A 227 1.16 -11.80 -13.30
CA THR A 227 0.65 -13.12 -12.90
C THR A 227 -0.17 -13.76 -14.02
N ALA A 228 -1.04 -12.99 -14.70
CA ALA A 228 -1.83 -13.48 -15.84
C ALA A 228 -0.96 -13.96 -17.00
N ILE A 229 0.05 -13.17 -17.40
CA ILE A 229 1.04 -13.58 -18.41
C ILE A 229 1.83 -14.80 -17.93
N GLY A 230 2.15 -14.85 -16.64
CA GLY A 230 2.85 -15.97 -16.01
C GLY A 230 2.04 -17.26 -15.99
N PHE A 231 0.71 -17.21 -16.03
CA PHE A 231 -0.12 -18.40 -16.21
C PHE A 231 -0.18 -18.87 -17.66
N LEU A 232 -0.10 -17.95 -18.62
CA LEU A 232 -0.26 -18.26 -20.05
C LEU A 232 1.04 -18.65 -20.74
N LEU A 233 2.09 -17.86 -20.54
CA LEU A 233 3.29 -17.90 -21.37
C LEU A 233 4.20 -19.10 -21.09
N PRO A 234 4.46 -19.52 -19.83
CA PRO A 234 5.34 -20.66 -19.55
C PRO A 234 4.85 -21.99 -20.16
N PRO A 235 3.56 -22.39 -20.05
CA PRO A 235 3.06 -23.59 -20.72
C PRO A 235 3.17 -23.55 -22.26
N VAL A 236 3.12 -22.36 -22.86
CA VAL A 236 3.25 -22.18 -24.32
C VAL A 236 4.70 -22.21 -24.78
N LEU A 237 5.61 -21.59 -24.01
CA LEU A 237 7.04 -21.53 -24.34
C LEU A 237 7.77 -22.82 -24.00
N VAL A 238 7.32 -23.54 -22.99
CA VAL A 238 7.95 -24.78 -22.52
C VAL A 238 6.93 -25.92 -22.60
N PRO A 239 6.65 -26.44 -23.80
CA PRO A 239 5.79 -27.61 -23.95
C PRO A 239 6.45 -28.84 -23.31
N ASN A 240 5.63 -29.69 -22.68
CA ASN A 240 6.10 -30.90 -22.06
C ASN A 240 6.65 -31.89 -23.09
N THR A 241 7.97 -32.09 -23.03
CA THR A 241 8.77 -32.89 -23.96
C THR A 241 9.57 -33.92 -23.16
N VAL A 242 8.84 -34.83 -22.48
CA VAL A 242 9.39 -35.86 -21.56
C VAL A 242 10.52 -36.68 -22.21
N GLU A 243 10.41 -36.97 -23.51
CA GLU A 243 11.37 -37.80 -24.23
C GLU A 243 12.65 -37.05 -24.64
N ASP A 244 12.65 -35.71 -24.65
CA ASP A 244 13.77 -34.88 -25.07
C ASP A 244 14.10 -33.77 -24.05
N ILE A 245 14.88 -34.15 -23.03
CA ILE A 245 15.37 -33.23 -21.99
C ILE A 245 16.19 -32.08 -22.58
N LYS A 246 16.88 -32.28 -23.72
CA LYS A 246 17.68 -31.21 -24.33
C LYS A 246 16.78 -30.16 -24.97
N LEU A 247 15.72 -30.57 -25.66
CA LEU A 247 14.71 -29.66 -26.20
C LEU A 247 13.97 -28.90 -25.08
N MET A 248 13.58 -29.60 -24.02
CA MET A 248 12.98 -28.99 -22.83
C MET A 248 13.91 -27.94 -22.21
N GLY A 249 15.20 -28.27 -22.04
CA GLY A 249 16.21 -27.33 -21.55
C GLY A 249 16.39 -26.12 -22.47
N HIS A 250 16.38 -26.32 -23.80
CA HIS A 250 16.42 -25.23 -24.76
C HIS A 250 15.22 -24.27 -24.60
N ASN A 251 14.01 -24.80 -24.50
CA ASN A 251 12.80 -24.01 -24.31
C ASN A 251 12.81 -23.22 -22.99
N ILE A 252 13.26 -23.85 -21.89
CA ILE A 252 13.48 -23.18 -20.61
C ILE A 252 14.50 -22.04 -20.76
N SER A 253 15.61 -22.28 -21.48
CA SER A 253 16.63 -21.26 -21.71
C SER A 253 16.11 -20.05 -22.48
N VAL A 254 15.29 -20.29 -23.52
CA VAL A 254 14.67 -19.23 -24.31
C VAL A 254 13.77 -18.37 -23.43
N MET A 255 12.95 -18.98 -22.58
CA MET A 255 12.11 -18.26 -21.62
C MET A 255 12.97 -17.40 -20.68
N PHE A 256 14.01 -17.97 -20.07
CA PHE A 256 14.86 -17.22 -19.12
C PHE A 256 15.64 -16.09 -19.79
N TYR A 257 16.21 -16.29 -20.98
CA TYR A 257 16.91 -15.23 -21.71
C TYR A 257 15.98 -14.07 -22.08
N TRP A 258 14.74 -14.36 -22.52
CA TRP A 258 13.76 -13.31 -22.76
C TRP A 258 13.40 -12.55 -21.48
N THR A 259 13.15 -13.26 -20.38
CA THR A 259 12.89 -12.63 -19.09
C THR A 259 14.06 -11.77 -18.62
N ALA A 260 15.30 -12.22 -18.78
CA ALA A 260 16.50 -11.47 -18.42
C ALA A 260 16.71 -10.24 -19.32
N ALA A 261 16.48 -10.37 -20.63
CA ALA A 261 16.56 -9.25 -21.57
C ALA A 261 15.55 -8.15 -21.23
N VAL A 262 14.28 -8.51 -21.02
CA VAL A 262 13.22 -7.56 -20.64
C VAL A 262 13.53 -6.94 -19.26
N SER A 263 13.96 -7.74 -18.29
CA SER A 263 14.35 -7.23 -16.95
C SER A 263 15.51 -6.23 -17.03
N THR A 264 16.50 -6.48 -17.89
CA THR A 264 17.65 -5.60 -18.10
C THR A 264 17.22 -4.28 -18.75
N ALA A 265 16.38 -4.33 -19.78
CA ALA A 265 15.83 -3.14 -20.42
C ALA A 265 15.04 -2.27 -19.43
N LEU A 266 14.20 -2.91 -18.59
CA LEU A 266 13.42 -2.21 -17.57
C LEU A 266 14.28 -1.66 -16.43
N PHE A 267 15.39 -2.32 -16.08
CA PHE A 267 16.34 -1.79 -15.11
C PHE A 267 17.01 -0.51 -15.64
N ILE A 268 17.50 -0.53 -16.89
CA ILE A 268 18.07 0.65 -17.55
C ILE A 268 17.02 1.78 -17.61
N LEU A 269 15.78 1.45 -17.98
CA LEU A 269 14.70 2.43 -18.05
C LEU A 269 14.36 3.01 -16.66
N THR A 270 14.36 2.17 -15.62
CA THR A 270 14.20 2.61 -14.22
C THR A 270 15.29 3.60 -13.82
N VAL A 271 16.55 3.36 -14.18
CA VAL A 271 17.68 4.27 -13.92
C VAL A 271 17.47 5.64 -14.57
N ILE A 272 16.95 5.67 -15.80
CA ILE A 272 16.75 6.91 -16.57
C ILE A 272 15.51 7.69 -16.10
N VAL A 273 14.40 6.97 -15.86
CA VAL A 273 13.09 7.56 -15.64
C VAL A 273 12.84 7.90 -14.18
N MET A 274 13.23 7.03 -13.23
CA MET A 274 12.90 7.22 -11.81
C MET A 274 13.65 8.40 -11.19
N LYS A 275 12.87 9.27 -10.55
CA LYS A 275 13.31 10.39 -9.72
C LYS A 275 12.57 10.33 -8.39
N ASP A 276 13.21 10.82 -7.32
CA ASP A 276 12.63 10.76 -5.97
C ASP A 276 11.36 11.59 -5.84
N ARG A 277 11.37 12.80 -6.39
CA ARG A 277 10.23 13.72 -6.43
C ARG A 277 10.22 14.48 -7.75
N PRO A 278 9.05 14.90 -8.27
CA PRO A 278 8.99 15.89 -9.34
C PRO A 278 9.64 17.21 -8.89
N SER A 279 10.15 18.01 -9.84
CA SER A 279 10.82 19.29 -9.54
C SER A 279 9.90 20.36 -8.93
N LEU A 280 8.59 20.18 -9.09
CA LEU A 280 7.55 20.97 -8.42
C LEU A 280 6.51 20.00 -7.86
N PRO A 281 5.98 20.21 -6.64
CA PRO A 281 4.99 19.32 -6.04
C PRO A 281 3.68 19.33 -6.86
N PRO A 282 3.04 18.16 -7.07
CA PRO A 282 1.83 18.05 -7.89
C PRO A 282 0.56 18.60 -7.22
N SER A 283 0.59 18.96 -5.92
CA SER A 283 -0.54 19.58 -5.22
C SER A 283 -0.09 20.53 -4.11
N GLN A 284 -0.90 21.54 -3.80
CA GLN A 284 -0.67 22.42 -2.65
C GLN A 284 -0.57 21.62 -1.34
N ALA A 285 -1.39 20.59 -1.14
CA ALA A 285 -1.34 19.72 0.05
C ALA A 285 0.01 19.01 0.25
N GLN A 286 0.73 18.68 -0.81
CA GLN A 286 2.10 18.15 -0.73
C GLN A 286 3.17 19.24 -0.60
N ALA A 287 2.83 20.48 -0.95
CA ALA A 287 3.68 21.65 -0.82
C ALA A 287 3.61 22.26 0.60
N VAL A 288 2.50 22.03 1.34
CA VAL A 288 2.35 22.37 2.77
C VAL A 288 2.83 21.25 3.69
N LEU A 289 3.13 20.05 3.19
CA LEU A 289 3.92 19.08 3.96
C LEU A 289 5.30 19.71 4.12
N PRO A 290 5.68 20.18 5.31
CA PRO A 290 6.92 20.91 5.48
C PRO A 290 8.09 20.04 5.00
N ASP A 291 9.17 20.66 4.57
CA ASP A 291 10.51 20.05 4.46
C ASP A 291 11.04 19.51 5.82
N CYS A 292 10.16 19.28 6.80
CA CYS A 292 10.42 18.46 7.96
C CYS A 292 10.71 17.04 7.50
N ALA A 293 12.00 16.69 7.48
CA ALA A 293 12.38 15.35 7.89
C ALA A 293 11.57 15.01 9.15
N PRO A 294 10.82 13.89 9.20
CA PRO A 294 10.08 13.54 10.39
C PRO A 294 11.11 13.12 11.45
N GLU A 295 11.53 14.06 12.29
CA GLU A 295 12.32 13.74 13.48
C GLU A 295 11.48 13.03 14.55
N ASP A 296 10.14 13.01 14.43
CA ASP A 296 9.26 12.35 15.43
C ASP A 296 8.25 11.30 14.90
N TYR A 297 8.22 10.96 13.59
CA TYR A 297 7.41 9.82 13.13
C TYR A 297 8.11 8.50 13.48
N SER A 298 7.88 8.03 14.70
CA SER A 298 8.38 6.72 15.13
C SER A 298 7.58 5.63 14.44
N TYR A 299 8.11 5.10 13.33
CA TYR A 299 7.57 3.93 12.60
C TYR A 299 7.22 2.77 13.55
N ARG A 300 8.08 2.55 14.57
CA ARG A 300 7.84 1.56 15.63
C ARG A 300 6.56 1.86 16.41
N GLN A 301 6.29 3.12 16.73
CA GLN A 301 5.08 3.53 17.43
C GLN A 301 3.83 3.33 16.57
N SER A 302 3.90 3.63 15.27
CA SER A 302 2.81 3.37 14.32
C SER A 302 2.42 1.88 14.30
N ILE A 303 3.40 0.98 14.18
CA ILE A 303 3.16 -0.47 14.25
C ILE A 303 2.50 -0.86 15.57
N ILE A 304 3.00 -0.36 16.71
CA ILE A 304 2.43 -0.64 18.03
C ILE A 304 0.97 -0.17 18.11
N ASN A 305 0.65 1.01 17.56
CA ASN A 305 -0.72 1.53 17.53
C ASN A 305 -1.64 0.66 16.68
N LEU A 306 -1.16 0.19 15.52
CA LEU A 306 -1.90 -0.70 14.63
C LEU A 306 -2.23 -2.03 15.31
N PHE A 307 -1.28 -2.64 16.03
CA PHE A 307 -1.53 -3.86 16.80
C PHE A 307 -2.35 -3.64 18.09
N LYS A 308 -2.61 -2.40 18.50
CA LYS A 308 -3.58 -2.09 19.57
C LYS A 308 -5.02 -1.95 19.02
N ASN A 309 -5.18 -1.75 17.72
CA ASN A 309 -6.47 -1.56 17.06
C ASN A 309 -7.14 -2.91 16.79
N LYS A 310 -8.07 -3.32 17.66
CA LYS A 310 -8.78 -4.62 17.56
C LYS A 310 -9.49 -4.84 16.21
N PRO A 311 -10.29 -3.88 15.67
CA PRO A 311 -10.84 -3.97 14.32
C PRO A 311 -9.77 -4.24 13.24
N PHE A 312 -8.61 -3.58 13.33
CA PHE A 312 -7.53 -3.79 12.37
C PHE A 312 -6.90 -5.17 12.48
N ILE A 313 -6.69 -5.71 13.69
CA ILE A 313 -6.19 -7.08 13.86
C ILE A 313 -7.15 -8.12 13.25
N LEU A 314 -8.45 -7.95 13.46
CA LEU A 314 -9.45 -8.83 12.84
C LEU A 314 -9.38 -8.74 11.31
N LEU A 315 -9.21 -7.54 10.76
CA LEU A 315 -9.00 -7.35 9.32
C LEU A 315 -7.68 -7.97 8.84
N LEU A 316 -6.58 -7.83 9.58
CA LEU A 316 -5.28 -8.45 9.22
C LEU A 316 -5.41 -9.96 9.07
N ILE A 317 -6.10 -10.61 10.02
CA ILE A 317 -6.29 -12.05 10.00
C ILE A 317 -7.25 -12.46 8.88
N SER A 318 -8.41 -11.81 8.73
CA SER A 318 -9.36 -12.18 7.68
C SER A 318 -8.83 -11.89 6.28
N TYR A 319 -8.13 -10.77 6.10
CA TYR A 319 -7.43 -10.44 4.86
C TYR A 319 -6.35 -11.46 4.55
N GLY A 320 -5.54 -11.80 5.55
CA GLY A 320 -4.50 -12.81 5.44
C GLY A 320 -5.05 -14.15 4.98
N ILE A 321 -6.17 -14.60 5.56
CA ILE A 321 -6.84 -15.85 5.16
C ILE A 321 -7.28 -15.79 3.69
N MET A 322 -7.99 -14.74 3.28
CA MET A 322 -8.50 -14.65 1.90
C MET A 322 -7.36 -14.60 0.88
N THR A 323 -6.43 -13.66 1.05
CA THR A 323 -5.33 -13.45 0.10
C THR A 323 -4.34 -14.62 0.13
N GLY A 324 -4.06 -15.19 1.31
CA GLY A 324 -3.25 -16.39 1.44
C GLY A 324 -3.88 -17.61 0.75
N SER A 325 -5.21 -17.75 0.81
CA SER A 325 -5.94 -18.80 0.08
C SER A 325 -5.79 -18.61 -1.43
N PHE A 326 -5.91 -17.37 -1.92
CA PHE A 326 -5.70 -17.04 -3.33
C PHE A 326 -4.27 -17.38 -3.80
N TYR A 327 -3.24 -17.07 -2.99
CA TYR A 327 -1.86 -17.44 -3.30
C TYR A 327 -1.64 -18.97 -3.34
N SER A 328 -2.27 -19.69 -2.42
CA SER A 328 -2.21 -21.15 -2.35
C SER A 328 -2.87 -21.80 -3.56
N VAL A 329 -4.10 -21.38 -3.90
CA VAL A 329 -4.83 -21.82 -5.10
C VAL A 329 -4.02 -21.51 -6.37
N SER A 330 -3.46 -20.30 -6.47
CA SER A 330 -2.66 -19.88 -7.63
C SER A 330 -1.39 -20.72 -7.80
N THR A 331 -0.70 -21.03 -6.69
CA THR A 331 0.54 -21.83 -6.71
C THR A 331 0.27 -23.28 -7.06
N LEU A 332 -0.74 -23.89 -6.44
CA LEU A 332 -1.04 -25.31 -6.58
C LEU A 332 -1.97 -25.61 -7.75
N LEU A 333 -2.34 -24.61 -8.56
CA LEU A 333 -3.31 -24.77 -9.65
C LEU A 333 -2.89 -25.84 -10.65
N ASN A 334 -1.62 -25.85 -11.08
CA ASN A 334 -1.11 -26.88 -11.99
C ASN A 334 -1.29 -28.28 -11.39
N GLN A 335 -0.89 -28.46 -10.12
CA GLN A 335 -1.01 -29.75 -9.44
C GLN A 335 -2.47 -30.22 -9.34
N MET A 336 -3.39 -29.31 -8.99
CA MET A 336 -4.83 -29.63 -8.91
C MET A 336 -5.41 -30.05 -10.27
N ILE A 337 -5.11 -29.30 -11.34
CA ILE A 337 -5.62 -29.62 -12.66
C ILE A 337 -5.00 -30.90 -13.20
N MET A 338 -3.70 -31.09 -13.06
CA MET A 338 -3.01 -32.29 -13.56
C MET A 338 -3.42 -33.56 -12.81
N ALA A 339 -3.84 -33.46 -11.54
CA ALA A 339 -4.37 -34.59 -10.78
C ALA A 339 -5.77 -35.04 -11.26
N CYS A 340 -6.58 -34.13 -11.82
CA CYS A 340 -7.93 -34.43 -12.32
C CYS A 340 -7.97 -34.64 -13.84
N TYR A 341 -7.07 -34.00 -14.59
CA TYR A 341 -7.04 -33.98 -16.04
C TYR A 341 -5.62 -34.20 -16.57
N GLU A 342 -5.34 -35.40 -17.05
CA GLU A 342 -4.02 -35.75 -17.60
C GLU A 342 -3.69 -34.95 -18.88
N ASN A 343 -2.43 -34.54 -19.02
CA ASN A 343 -1.88 -33.83 -20.20
C ASN A 343 -2.58 -32.50 -20.57
N GLN A 344 -3.24 -31.84 -19.61
CA GLN A 344 -3.97 -30.58 -19.82
C GLN A 344 -3.20 -29.33 -19.36
N GLU A 345 -1.87 -29.31 -19.44
CA GLU A 345 -1.03 -28.20 -18.95
C GLU A 345 -1.38 -26.84 -19.57
N LEU A 346 -1.60 -26.81 -20.89
CA LEU A 346 -2.04 -25.59 -21.59
C LEU A 346 -3.37 -25.09 -21.06
N ASN A 347 -4.29 -25.99 -20.73
CA ASN A 347 -5.58 -25.62 -20.16
C ASN A 347 -5.46 -25.26 -18.68
N ALA A 348 -4.56 -25.86 -17.90
CA ALA A 348 -4.24 -25.42 -16.54
C ALA A 348 -3.74 -23.96 -16.55
N GLY A 349 -2.83 -23.63 -17.47
CA GLY A 349 -2.38 -22.26 -17.72
C GLY A 349 -3.52 -21.31 -18.08
N ARG A 350 -4.40 -21.72 -19.00
CA ARG A 350 -5.56 -20.92 -19.39
C ARG A 350 -6.58 -20.76 -18.26
N ILE A 351 -6.80 -21.76 -17.42
CA ILE A 351 -7.67 -21.67 -16.23
C ILE A 351 -7.09 -20.64 -15.25
N GLY A 352 -5.77 -20.69 -15.01
CA GLY A 352 -5.09 -19.69 -14.19
C GLY A 352 -5.18 -18.28 -14.77
N LEU A 353 -5.04 -18.14 -16.09
CA LEU A 353 -5.27 -16.88 -16.79
C LEU A 353 -6.71 -16.37 -16.58
N THR A 354 -7.72 -17.23 -16.76
CA THR A 354 -9.14 -16.89 -16.54
C THR A 354 -9.38 -16.44 -15.11
N LEU A 355 -8.80 -17.14 -14.13
CA LEU A 355 -8.88 -16.82 -12.71
C LEU A 355 -8.32 -15.41 -12.44
N VAL A 356 -7.12 -15.08 -12.94
CA VAL A 356 -6.50 -13.77 -12.69
C VAL A 356 -7.20 -12.65 -13.45
N VAL A 357 -7.54 -12.84 -14.73
CA VAL A 357 -8.19 -11.81 -15.56
C VAL A 357 -9.59 -11.48 -15.02
N ALA A 358 -10.38 -12.49 -14.68
CA ALA A 358 -11.67 -12.27 -14.02
C ALA A 358 -11.48 -11.54 -12.68
N GLY A 359 -10.43 -11.87 -11.94
CA GLY A 359 -10.03 -11.18 -10.71
C GLY A 359 -9.65 -9.71 -10.89
N MET A 360 -8.96 -9.35 -11.97
CA MET A 360 -8.67 -7.96 -12.31
C MET A 360 -9.97 -7.17 -12.55
N VAL A 361 -10.90 -7.76 -13.31
CA VAL A 361 -12.22 -7.15 -13.54
C VAL A 361 -12.98 -6.99 -12.22
N GLY A 362 -13.00 -8.02 -11.38
CA GLY A 362 -13.62 -7.97 -10.05
C GLY A 362 -13.02 -6.88 -9.16
N SER A 363 -11.69 -6.72 -9.16
CA SER A 363 -10.99 -5.67 -8.41
C SER A 363 -11.40 -4.27 -8.83
N ILE A 364 -11.52 -4.03 -10.13
CA ILE A 364 -11.94 -2.73 -10.66
C ILE A 364 -13.40 -2.45 -10.30
N ILE A 365 -14.30 -3.42 -10.51
CA ILE A 365 -15.72 -3.24 -10.22
C ILE A 365 -15.96 -3.04 -8.72
N CYS A 366 -15.35 -3.86 -7.86
CA CYS A 366 -15.46 -3.74 -6.41
C CYS A 366 -14.86 -2.42 -5.89
N GLY A 367 -13.72 -1.98 -6.45
CA GLY A 367 -13.12 -0.68 -6.12
C GLY A 367 -14.02 0.49 -6.49
N LEU A 368 -14.52 0.54 -7.74
CA LEU A 368 -15.44 1.59 -8.19
C LEU A 368 -16.75 1.60 -7.39
N TRP A 369 -17.29 0.42 -7.09
CA TRP A 369 -18.49 0.29 -6.26
C TRP A 369 -18.26 0.86 -4.86
N LEU A 370 -17.11 0.56 -4.26
CA LEU A 370 -16.75 1.03 -2.94
C LEU A 370 -16.50 2.54 -2.92
N ASP A 371 -15.88 3.07 -3.97
CA ASP A 371 -15.64 4.49 -4.13
C ASP A 371 -16.95 5.30 -4.13
N HIS A 372 -18.00 4.77 -4.75
CA HIS A 372 -19.31 5.42 -4.83
C HIS A 372 -20.16 5.20 -3.57
N THR A 373 -20.21 3.97 -3.06
CA THR A 373 -21.14 3.60 -1.97
C THR A 373 -20.58 3.85 -0.58
N LYS A 374 -19.24 3.87 -0.41
CA LYS A 374 -18.54 3.99 0.88
C LYS A 374 -18.98 2.96 1.93
N THR A 375 -19.61 1.85 1.51
CA THR A 375 -20.10 0.77 2.39
C THR A 375 -19.03 -0.31 2.60
N TYR A 376 -17.87 0.09 3.13
CA TYR A 376 -16.67 -0.77 3.28
C TYR A 376 -16.98 -2.13 3.92
N LYS A 377 -17.61 -2.17 5.09
CA LYS A 377 -17.88 -3.43 5.80
C LYS A 377 -18.82 -4.37 5.02
N MET A 378 -19.94 -3.85 4.53
CA MET A 378 -20.97 -4.69 3.90
C MET A 378 -20.46 -5.28 2.58
N THR A 379 -19.84 -4.45 1.74
CA THR A 379 -19.25 -4.90 0.48
C THR A 379 -18.15 -5.93 0.73
N THR A 380 -17.26 -5.69 1.70
CA THR A 380 -16.21 -6.64 2.09
C THR A 380 -16.79 -7.99 2.52
N LEU A 381 -17.84 -7.98 3.37
CA LEU A 381 -18.48 -9.21 3.84
C LEU A 381 -19.17 -9.99 2.72
N ILE A 382 -19.92 -9.31 1.83
CA ILE A 382 -20.60 -9.93 0.69
C ILE A 382 -19.59 -10.59 -0.25
N VAL A 383 -18.53 -9.87 -0.63
CA VAL A 383 -17.48 -10.41 -1.51
C VAL A 383 -16.76 -11.60 -0.86
N TYR A 384 -16.57 -11.56 0.47
CA TYR A 384 -16.02 -12.69 1.21
C TYR A 384 -16.92 -13.94 1.12
N ILE A 385 -18.23 -13.79 1.35
CA ILE A 385 -19.21 -14.88 1.26
C ILE A 385 -19.26 -15.45 -0.17
N LEU A 386 -19.26 -14.57 -1.18
CA LEU A 386 -19.26 -14.99 -2.59
C LEU A 386 -17.96 -15.71 -2.97
N SER A 387 -16.81 -15.30 -2.42
CA SER A 387 -15.55 -16.02 -2.59
C SER A 387 -15.58 -17.42 -1.95
N PHE A 388 -16.22 -17.57 -0.79
CA PHE A 388 -16.39 -18.88 -0.15
C PHE A 388 -17.29 -19.81 -0.96
N ILE A 389 -18.43 -19.30 -1.45
CA ILE A 389 -19.32 -20.06 -2.34
C ILE A 389 -18.57 -20.42 -3.62
N GLY A 390 -17.84 -19.47 -4.21
CA GLY A 390 -16.99 -19.71 -5.37
C GLY A 390 -15.97 -20.82 -5.13
N MET A 391 -15.33 -20.84 -3.95
CA MET A 391 -14.35 -21.87 -3.60
C MET A 391 -15.01 -23.24 -3.44
N LEU A 392 -16.17 -23.33 -2.79
CA LEU A 392 -16.94 -24.58 -2.69
C LEU A 392 -17.32 -25.10 -4.07
N VAL A 393 -17.89 -24.24 -4.91
CA VAL A 393 -18.31 -24.62 -6.27
C VAL A 393 -17.10 -25.07 -7.09
N PHE A 394 -16.00 -24.33 -7.08
CA PHE A 394 -14.75 -24.74 -7.75
C PHE A 394 -14.27 -26.11 -7.26
N THR A 395 -14.27 -26.33 -5.94
CA THR A 395 -13.83 -27.57 -5.30
C THR A 395 -14.61 -28.81 -5.77
N PHE A 396 -15.94 -28.75 -5.76
CA PHE A 396 -16.81 -29.85 -6.18
C PHE A 396 -17.02 -29.94 -7.69
N THR A 397 -16.42 -29.03 -8.46
CA THR A 397 -16.49 -29.03 -9.92
C THR A 397 -15.25 -29.67 -10.55
N LEU A 398 -14.11 -29.63 -9.86
CA LEU A 398 -12.82 -30.10 -10.37
C LEU A 398 -12.83 -31.57 -10.81
N ASP A 399 -13.65 -32.43 -10.18
CA ASP A 399 -13.74 -33.87 -10.44
C ASP A 399 -14.89 -34.26 -11.40
N LEU A 400 -15.70 -33.30 -11.87
CA LEU A 400 -16.89 -33.57 -12.71
C LEU A 400 -16.56 -33.84 -14.20
N ASN A 401 -15.31 -34.14 -14.54
CA ASN A 401 -14.83 -34.43 -15.91
C ASN A 401 -15.18 -33.37 -16.98
N SER A 402 -15.59 -32.16 -16.59
CA SER A 402 -15.93 -31.06 -17.51
C SER A 402 -15.01 -29.86 -17.34
N ILE A 403 -13.99 -29.77 -18.20
CA ILE A 403 -12.98 -28.70 -18.11
C ILE A 403 -13.58 -27.31 -18.34
N TYR A 404 -14.60 -27.18 -19.19
CA TYR A 404 -15.31 -25.91 -19.43
C TYR A 404 -16.00 -25.39 -18.16
N LEU A 405 -16.53 -26.30 -17.33
CA LEU A 405 -17.12 -25.92 -16.06
C LEU A 405 -16.06 -25.41 -15.09
N VAL A 406 -14.86 -26.02 -15.09
CA VAL A 406 -13.70 -25.54 -14.31
C VAL A 406 -13.26 -24.14 -14.76
N PHE A 407 -13.26 -23.84 -16.05
CA PHE A 407 -13.00 -22.48 -16.55
C PHE A 407 -13.97 -21.45 -15.98
N PHE A 408 -15.26 -21.77 -16.03
CA PHE A 408 -16.31 -20.87 -15.53
C PHE A 408 -16.19 -20.66 -14.03
N THR A 409 -16.05 -21.74 -13.25
CA THR A 409 -15.97 -21.66 -11.78
C THR A 409 -14.67 -21.02 -11.30
N ALA A 410 -13.53 -21.25 -11.97
CA ALA A 410 -12.27 -20.56 -11.70
C ALA A 410 -12.37 -19.06 -11.98
N GLY A 411 -13.07 -18.65 -13.05
CA GLY A 411 -13.34 -17.25 -13.34
C GLY A 411 -14.18 -16.58 -12.26
N VAL A 412 -15.27 -17.23 -11.83
CA VAL A 412 -16.13 -16.73 -10.74
C VAL A 412 -15.35 -16.64 -9.42
N LEU A 413 -14.58 -17.66 -9.07
CA LEU A 413 -13.72 -17.67 -7.89
C LEU A 413 -12.70 -16.52 -7.95
N GLY A 414 -11.99 -16.39 -9.06
CA GLY A 414 -10.99 -15.36 -9.28
C GLY A 414 -11.55 -13.94 -9.16
N PHE A 415 -12.73 -13.70 -9.75
CA PHE A 415 -13.46 -12.43 -9.67
C PHE A 415 -13.67 -11.97 -8.23
N PHE A 416 -14.21 -12.83 -7.37
CA PHE A 416 -14.50 -12.45 -5.99
C PHE A 416 -13.26 -12.47 -5.08
N MET A 417 -12.39 -13.48 -5.19
CA MET A 417 -11.17 -13.56 -4.36
C MET A 417 -10.23 -12.39 -4.63
N THR A 418 -9.99 -12.05 -5.89
CA THR A 418 -9.12 -10.93 -6.23
C THR A 418 -9.83 -9.60 -5.98
N GLY A 419 -11.15 -9.53 -6.24
CA GLY A 419 -11.98 -8.37 -5.95
C GLY A 419 -11.93 -7.91 -4.49
N TYR A 420 -11.65 -8.84 -3.57
CA TYR A 420 -11.45 -8.56 -2.16
C TYR A 420 -10.17 -7.76 -1.83
N LEU A 421 -9.09 -7.89 -2.62
CA LEU A 421 -7.80 -7.25 -2.33
C LEU A 421 -7.89 -5.71 -2.19
N PRO A 422 -8.46 -4.96 -3.17
CA PRO A 422 -8.60 -3.51 -3.02
C PRO A 422 -9.54 -3.12 -1.88
N LEU A 423 -10.61 -3.87 -1.65
CA LEU A 423 -11.54 -3.64 -0.54
C LEU A 423 -10.83 -3.72 0.82
N GLY A 424 -9.95 -4.72 0.99
CA GLY A 424 -9.15 -4.89 2.20
C GLY A 424 -8.18 -3.73 2.45
N PHE A 425 -7.52 -3.22 1.40
CA PHE A 425 -6.63 -2.06 1.54
C PHE A 425 -7.39 -0.80 1.91
N GLU A 426 -8.48 -0.48 1.22
CA GLU A 426 -9.26 0.71 1.50
C GLU A 426 -9.91 0.65 2.89
N PHE A 427 -10.47 -0.51 3.26
CA PHE A 427 -11.04 -0.71 4.58
C PHE A 427 -9.97 -0.61 5.68
N GLY A 428 -8.77 -1.15 5.42
CA GLY A 428 -7.62 -1.03 6.31
C GLY A 428 -7.21 0.41 6.55
N VAL A 429 -7.08 1.22 5.49
CA VAL A 429 -6.77 2.65 5.60
C VAL A 429 -7.85 3.39 6.40
N GLU A 430 -9.13 3.09 6.16
CA GLU A 430 -10.24 3.76 6.83
C GLU A 430 -10.29 3.49 8.35
N ILE A 431 -10.02 2.26 8.79
CA ILE A 431 -10.04 1.90 10.23
C ILE A 431 -8.75 2.27 10.98
N THR A 432 -7.65 2.51 10.26
CA THR A 432 -6.34 2.82 10.83
C THR A 432 -5.99 4.31 10.82
N TYR A 433 -6.81 5.15 10.19
CA TYR A 433 -6.61 6.60 10.21
C TYR A 433 -6.41 7.14 11.65
N PRO A 434 -5.40 8.00 11.91
CA PRO A 434 -4.51 8.70 10.97
C PRO A 434 -3.14 8.02 10.70
N GLU A 435 -3.01 6.71 10.85
CA GLU A 435 -1.75 6.00 10.59
C GLU A 435 -1.35 6.00 9.10
N SER A 436 -0.06 5.81 8.80
CA SER A 436 0.46 5.80 7.43
C SER A 436 -0.15 4.67 6.59
N GLU A 437 -0.69 5.02 5.42
CA GLU A 437 -1.25 4.07 4.44
C GLU A 437 -0.24 2.99 4.06
N GLY A 438 1.04 3.35 3.94
CA GLY A 438 2.13 2.42 3.62
C GLY A 438 2.39 1.39 4.74
N THR A 439 2.23 1.78 6.00
CA THR A 439 2.45 0.87 7.15
C THR A 439 1.28 -0.10 7.30
N SER A 440 0.04 0.41 7.17
CA SER A 440 -1.18 -0.41 7.24
C SER A 440 -1.24 -1.45 6.10
N SER A 441 -1.02 -1.02 4.85
CA SER A 441 -0.96 -1.91 3.69
C SER A 441 0.21 -2.90 3.72
N GLY A 442 1.37 -2.49 4.26
CA GLY A 442 2.52 -3.38 4.48
C GLY A 442 2.19 -4.52 5.45
N LEU A 443 1.50 -4.22 6.57
CA LEU A 443 1.06 -5.25 7.52
C LEU A 443 -0.01 -6.18 6.94
N LEU A 444 -0.98 -5.66 6.18
CA LEU A 444 -1.97 -6.48 5.48
C LEU A 444 -1.30 -7.49 4.53
N ASN A 445 -0.35 -7.02 3.71
CA ASN A 445 0.43 -7.91 2.85
C ASN A 445 1.28 -8.90 3.66
N ALA A 446 1.91 -8.49 4.76
CA ALA A 446 2.70 -9.40 5.58
C ALA A 446 1.86 -10.57 6.11
N PHE A 447 0.62 -10.31 6.56
CA PHE A 447 -0.30 -11.36 6.99
C PHE A 447 -0.77 -12.23 5.81
N ALA A 448 -1.04 -11.64 4.64
CA ALA A 448 -1.34 -12.42 3.42
C ALA A 448 -0.20 -13.39 3.06
N GLN A 449 1.05 -12.96 3.20
CA GLN A 449 2.21 -13.82 2.95
C GLN A 449 2.33 -14.93 4.01
N ILE A 450 2.13 -14.62 5.31
CA ILE A 450 2.17 -15.62 6.39
C ILE A 450 1.13 -16.73 6.15
N PHE A 451 -0.13 -16.35 5.89
CA PHE A 451 -1.18 -17.32 5.60
C PHE A 451 -0.94 -18.04 4.27
N GLY A 452 -0.40 -17.35 3.26
CA GLY A 452 0.02 -17.96 2.00
C GLY A 452 1.03 -19.09 2.20
N ILE A 453 2.05 -18.90 3.05
CA ILE A 453 3.03 -19.94 3.40
C ILE A 453 2.34 -21.13 4.04
N ILE A 454 1.55 -20.90 5.08
CA ILE A 454 0.87 -21.94 5.85
C ILE A 454 -0.07 -22.74 4.94
N PHE A 455 -0.88 -22.05 4.15
CA PHE A 455 -1.87 -22.68 3.28
C PHE A 455 -1.23 -23.42 2.12
N THR A 456 -0.22 -22.84 1.46
CA THR A 456 0.47 -23.52 0.35
C THR A 456 1.14 -24.81 0.82
N LEU A 457 1.80 -24.80 1.99
CA LEU A 457 2.44 -26.00 2.55
C LEU A 457 1.42 -27.08 2.94
N ILE A 458 0.37 -26.71 3.67
CA ILE A 458 -0.64 -27.68 4.14
C ILE A 458 -1.47 -28.21 2.97
N GLN A 459 -1.95 -27.33 2.09
CA GLN A 459 -2.72 -27.73 0.91
C GLN A 459 -1.87 -28.57 -0.05
N GLY A 460 -0.60 -28.21 -0.27
CA GLY A 460 0.31 -28.99 -1.12
C GLY A 460 0.50 -30.42 -0.61
N ARG A 461 0.70 -30.58 0.70
CA ARG A 461 0.77 -31.91 1.34
C ARG A 461 -0.53 -32.69 1.26
N LEU A 462 -1.67 -32.05 1.58
CA LEU A 462 -2.98 -32.70 1.44
C LEU A 462 -3.30 -33.12 0.01
N THR A 463 -2.88 -32.31 -0.98
CA THR A 463 -3.09 -32.60 -2.40
C THR A 463 -2.24 -33.78 -2.86
N THR A 464 -0.98 -33.86 -2.39
CA THR A 464 -0.04 -34.92 -2.75
C THR A 464 -0.36 -36.25 -2.05
N ASP A 465 -0.68 -36.22 -0.76
CA ASP A 465 -0.89 -37.43 0.06
C ASP A 465 -2.31 -38.02 -0.11
N TYR A 466 -3.30 -37.18 -0.41
CA TYR A 466 -4.71 -37.58 -0.54
C TYR A 466 -5.27 -37.26 -1.93
N ASN A 467 -5.76 -36.02 -2.13
CA ASN A 467 -6.32 -35.53 -3.39
C ASN A 467 -6.53 -34.01 -3.34
N PRO A 468 -6.74 -33.34 -4.50
CA PRO A 468 -7.06 -31.92 -4.55
C PRO A 468 -8.30 -31.52 -3.73
N LEU A 469 -9.28 -32.42 -3.59
CA LEU A 469 -10.50 -32.20 -2.81
C LEU A 469 -10.18 -31.90 -1.34
N ALA A 470 -9.33 -32.73 -0.70
CA ALA A 470 -8.94 -32.55 0.70
C ALA A 470 -8.22 -31.21 0.94
N GLY A 471 -7.30 -30.85 0.04
CA GLY A 471 -6.60 -29.57 0.10
C GLY A 471 -7.54 -28.36 -0.04
N ASN A 472 -8.51 -28.45 -0.94
CA ASN A 472 -9.49 -27.39 -1.15
C ASN A 472 -10.50 -27.26 -0.01
N LEU A 473 -10.96 -28.38 0.57
CA LEU A 473 -11.82 -28.37 1.76
C LEU A 473 -11.13 -27.71 2.95
N PHE A 474 -9.81 -27.93 3.11
CA PHE A 474 -9.01 -27.22 4.11
C PHE A 474 -9.10 -25.69 3.92
N LEU A 475 -8.93 -25.19 2.69
CA LEU A 475 -9.10 -23.77 2.40
C LEU A 475 -10.54 -23.29 2.66
N CYS A 476 -11.56 -24.06 2.28
CA CYS A 476 -12.95 -23.72 2.55
C CYS A 476 -13.22 -23.47 4.05
N VAL A 477 -12.70 -24.34 4.93
CA VAL A 477 -12.85 -24.17 6.38
C VAL A 477 -12.24 -22.86 6.87
N TRP A 478 -11.04 -22.52 6.40
CA TRP A 478 -10.38 -21.28 6.77
C TRP A 478 -11.08 -20.04 6.21
N ILE A 479 -11.51 -20.07 4.94
CA ILE A 479 -12.28 -18.98 4.35
C ILE A 479 -13.60 -18.79 5.11
N PHE A 480 -14.29 -19.86 5.53
CA PHE A 480 -15.48 -19.77 6.38
C PHE A 480 -15.20 -19.09 7.72
N LEU A 481 -14.09 -19.44 8.39
CA LEU A 481 -13.64 -18.73 9.59
C LEU A 481 -13.40 -17.24 9.32
N GLY A 482 -12.82 -16.91 8.16
CA GLY A 482 -12.60 -15.53 7.72
C GLY A 482 -13.89 -14.72 7.53
N ILE A 483 -15.01 -15.35 7.13
CA ILE A 483 -16.34 -14.70 7.09
C ILE A 483 -16.75 -14.28 8.50
N PHE A 484 -16.63 -15.19 9.47
CA PHE A 484 -16.98 -14.90 10.87
C PHE A 484 -16.12 -13.76 11.43
N LEU A 485 -14.81 -13.80 11.20
CA LEU A 485 -13.90 -12.72 11.61
C LEU A 485 -14.27 -11.38 10.97
N THR A 486 -14.59 -11.37 9.68
CA THR A 486 -14.98 -10.16 8.94
C THR A 486 -16.30 -9.59 9.46
N ALA A 487 -17.28 -10.44 9.81
CA ALA A 487 -18.54 -10.01 10.38
C ALA A 487 -18.38 -9.30 11.75
N LEU A 488 -17.42 -9.76 12.56
CA LEU A 488 -17.10 -9.20 13.87
C LEU A 488 -16.37 -7.85 13.84
N ILE A 489 -15.86 -7.43 12.68
CA ILE A 489 -15.18 -6.13 12.55
C ILE A 489 -16.19 -5.00 12.82
N LYS A 490 -15.93 -4.18 13.84
CA LYS A 490 -16.69 -2.95 14.08
C LYS A 490 -16.30 -1.90 13.04
N SER A 491 -17.28 -1.43 12.27
CA SER A 491 -17.10 -0.42 11.22
C SER A 491 -17.34 0.97 11.79
N GLU A 492 -16.46 1.45 12.67
CA GLU A 492 -16.42 2.88 12.99
C GLU A 492 -15.53 3.58 11.94
N LEU A 493 -16.17 4.25 10.97
CA LEU A 493 -15.48 4.92 9.85
C LEU A 493 -14.83 6.22 10.33
N LYS A 494 -13.55 6.15 10.76
CA LYS A 494 -12.86 7.29 11.38
C LYS A 494 -12.59 8.43 10.41
N ARG A 495 -12.13 8.14 9.18
CA ARG A 495 -11.74 9.18 8.21
C ARG A 495 -12.96 9.86 7.61
N ASN A 496 -14.02 9.11 7.28
CA ASN A 496 -15.27 9.68 6.79
C ASN A 496 -15.92 10.61 7.84
N ASN A 497 -15.90 10.22 9.13
CA ASN A 497 -16.40 11.05 10.22
C ASN A 497 -15.59 12.34 10.41
N VAL A 498 -14.26 12.31 10.21
CA VAL A 498 -13.41 13.50 10.28
C VAL A 498 -13.69 14.46 9.12
N ASN A 499 -13.85 13.95 7.88
CA ASN A 499 -14.19 14.78 6.73
C ASN A 499 -15.56 15.45 6.88
N MET A 500 -16.59 14.71 7.32
CA MET A 500 -17.90 15.29 7.64
C MET A 500 -17.83 16.33 8.77
N GLY A 501 -16.95 16.13 9.76
CA GLY A 501 -16.71 17.08 10.84
C GLY A 501 -16.00 18.37 10.37
N MET A 502 -15.09 18.28 9.41
CA MET A 502 -14.44 19.44 8.79
C MET A 502 -15.40 20.22 7.88
N ASP A 503 -16.22 19.53 7.09
CA ASP A 503 -17.26 20.19 6.27
C ASP A 503 -18.27 20.93 7.15
N HIS A 504 -18.70 20.34 8.28
CA HIS A 504 -19.55 21.03 9.25
C HIS A 504 -18.89 22.26 9.88
N ARG A 505 -17.59 22.20 10.19
CA ARG A 505 -16.84 23.37 10.70
C ARG A 505 -16.66 24.45 9.64
N ASN A 506 -16.41 24.08 8.38
CA ASN A 506 -16.32 25.03 7.27
C ASN A 506 -17.68 25.70 6.99
N LEU A 507 -18.79 24.97 7.11
CA LEU A 507 -20.15 25.51 7.03
C LEU A 507 -20.50 26.42 8.21
N GLN A 508 -19.97 26.16 9.40
CA GLN A 508 -20.15 27.04 10.57
C GLN A 508 -19.18 28.24 10.60
N ALA A 509 -18.06 28.17 9.88
CA ALA A 509 -17.03 29.20 9.87
C ALA A 509 -17.23 30.29 8.80
N VAL A 510 -18.31 30.26 8.02
CA VAL A 510 -18.71 31.40 7.18
C VAL A 510 -19.53 32.36 8.06
N PRO A 511 -19.01 33.54 8.45
CA PRO A 511 -19.79 34.52 9.19
C PRO A 511 -20.76 35.16 8.20
N THR A 512 -22.04 34.84 8.29
CA THR A 512 -23.11 35.65 7.71
C THR A 512 -23.35 36.88 8.58
N GLU A 513 -22.41 37.83 8.56
CA GLU A 513 -22.65 39.19 9.04
C GLU A 513 -22.21 40.18 7.97
N CYS A 514 -23.13 40.50 7.05
CA CYS A 514 -23.08 41.79 6.36
C CYS A 514 -23.55 42.86 7.35
N PRO A 515 -22.82 43.97 7.55
CA PRO A 515 -23.33 45.10 8.32
C PRO A 515 -24.38 45.79 7.46
N SER A 516 -25.66 45.59 7.78
CA SER A 516 -26.75 46.39 7.23
C SER A 516 -27.34 47.25 8.33
N ASP A 517 -27.39 48.54 8.04
CA ASP A 517 -27.82 49.63 8.91
C ASP A 517 -29.17 49.37 9.61
N LYS A 518 -29.24 49.77 10.89
CA LYS A 518 -30.53 50.01 11.56
C LYS A 518 -31.21 51.21 10.90
N PRO A 519 -32.55 51.20 10.74
CA PRO A 519 -33.38 51.79 11.79
C PRO A 519 -34.75 51.10 12.05
N THR A 520 -35.08 51.06 13.34
CA THR A 520 -36.39 51.21 14.03
C THR A 520 -37.73 50.63 13.51
N ASN A 521 -38.39 49.97 14.48
CA ASN A 521 -39.83 49.90 14.79
C ASN A 521 -40.74 48.85 14.10
N GLY A 522 -41.25 47.91 14.92
CA GLY A 522 -42.67 47.54 14.88
C GLY A 522 -43.04 46.05 14.81
N VAL A 523 -43.49 45.52 15.95
CA VAL A 523 -44.58 44.52 16.12
C VAL A 523 -44.28 43.01 15.91
N LYS A 524 -44.62 42.25 16.95
CA LYS A 524 -44.68 40.78 17.09
C LYS A 524 -45.74 40.11 16.18
N MET A 525 -45.48 38.89 15.69
CA MET A 525 -46.41 37.75 15.82
C MET A 525 -45.74 36.39 15.56
N GLU A 526 -46.22 35.36 16.26
CA GLU A 526 -45.70 33.98 16.42
C GLU A 526 -46.12 32.97 15.33
N THR A 527 -45.54 31.76 15.43
CA THR A 527 -46.04 30.41 15.03
C THR A 527 -46.01 30.06 13.53
N SER A 528 -45.67 28.85 13.03
CA SER A 528 -45.77 27.48 13.56
C SER A 528 -45.19 26.42 12.58
N VAL A 529 -44.68 25.30 13.15
CA VAL A 529 -44.91 23.87 12.75
C VAL A 529 -44.15 23.24 11.55
N SER A 530 -43.21 22.36 11.91
CA SER A 530 -43.03 20.93 11.55
C SER A 530 -43.53 20.39 10.20
N PHE A 531 -42.66 19.65 9.50
CA PHE A 531 -43.02 18.32 8.97
C PHE A 531 -41.79 17.40 8.83
N SER A 532 -41.83 16.31 9.59
CA SER A 532 -41.05 15.08 9.47
C SER A 532 -41.54 14.22 8.30
N HIS A 533 -40.66 13.44 7.66
CA HIS A 533 -41.08 12.19 7.04
C HIS A 533 -39.97 11.12 7.09
N GLU A 534 -40.29 10.06 7.84
CA GLU A 534 -39.72 8.72 7.74
C GLU A 534 -40.16 8.01 6.44
N THR A 535 -39.33 7.08 5.98
CA THR A 535 -39.62 5.68 5.58
C THR A 535 -38.27 5.00 5.25
N SER A 536 -37.77 4.04 6.05
CA SER A 536 -37.98 2.58 5.97
C SER A 536 -37.88 2.03 4.54
N LEU A 537 -37.00 1.07 4.21
CA LEU A 537 -36.91 -0.31 4.73
C LEU A 537 -35.55 -0.93 4.36
#